data_AF-A0A3D4JVN9-F1
#
_entry.id   AF-A0A3D4JVN9-F1
#
_cell.length_a   1.000
_cell.length_b   1.000
_cell.length_c   1.000
_cell.angle_alpha   90.00
_cell.angle_beta   90.00
_cell.angle_gamma   90.00
#
_symmetry.space_group_name_H-M   'P 1'
#
loop_
_entity.id
_entity.type
_entity.pdbx_description
1 polymer ?
#
loop_
_entity_poly.entity_id
_entity_poly.type
_entity_poly.pdbx_seq_one_letter_code
_entity_poly.pdbx_strand_id
1 'polypeptide(L)'
;AFSAGDYIVPTDQEGVKYIIETLEPEALDSFFNWNFFDGILAQKEYYSAYIFEDTAAELLKKDKDLKQKFEAKKAADKKFADDGTAQLDWIYRNSPYFEEKTFRQYPVYRIL
;
A
#
# COMPACT_ATOMS: atom_id res chain seq x y z
N ALA A 1 8.45 6.34 8.31
CA ALA A 1 9.01 6.90 9.55
C ALA A 1 9.24 5.75 10.51
N PHE A 2 10.36 5.74 11.22
CA PHE A 2 10.68 4.68 12.19
C PHE A 2 9.85 4.83 13.47
N SER A 3 9.50 3.72 14.10
CA SER A 3 8.61 3.62 15.26
C SER A 3 9.28 2.91 16.43
N ALA A 4 8.70 3.02 17.62
CA ALA A 4 9.15 2.24 18.77
C ALA A 4 9.05 0.74 18.46
N GLY A 5 10.16 0.02 18.62
CA GLY A 5 10.28 -1.40 18.28
C GLY A 5 11.11 -1.69 17.02
N ASP A 6 11.41 -0.67 16.21
CA ASP A 6 12.34 -0.81 15.09
C ASP A 6 13.78 -0.97 15.59
N TYR A 7 14.57 -1.77 14.86
CA TYR A 7 15.98 -2.02 15.17
C TYR A 7 16.87 -1.32 14.13
N ILE A 8 17.92 -0.65 14.61
CA ILE A 8 18.99 -0.12 13.78
C ILE A 8 20.19 -1.07 13.90
N VAL A 9 20.66 -1.58 12.78
CA VAL A 9 21.80 -2.50 12.72
C VAL A 9 23.00 -1.75 12.13
N PRO A 10 24.08 -1.51 12.91
CA PRO A 10 25.30 -0.91 12.38
C PRO A 10 25.94 -1.79 11.32
N THR A 11 26.48 -1.16 10.27
CA THR A 11 27.17 -1.84 9.17
C THR A 11 28.68 -1.96 9.38
N ASP A 12 29.25 -1.24 10.36
CA ASP A 12 30.66 -1.36 10.75
C ASP A 12 30.87 -2.55 11.69
N GLN A 13 30.72 -3.75 11.13
CA GLN A 13 30.91 -5.02 11.83
C GLN A 13 31.28 -6.15 10.85
N GLU A 14 31.90 -7.22 11.36
CA GLU A 14 32.31 -8.37 10.55
C GLU A 14 31.13 -9.09 9.86
N GLY A 15 29.94 -9.05 10.47
CA GLY A 15 28.73 -9.71 9.96
C GLY A 15 27.99 -8.97 8.82
N VAL A 16 28.47 -7.78 8.40
CA VAL A 16 27.74 -6.91 7.48
C VAL A 16 27.40 -7.56 6.15
N LYS A 17 28.28 -8.42 5.63
CA LYS A 17 28.03 -9.12 4.36
C LYS A 17 26.77 -9.97 4.44
N TYR A 18 26.60 -10.74 5.51
CA TYR A 18 25.41 -11.59 5.68
C TYR A 18 24.12 -10.75 5.75
N ILE A 19 24.16 -9.64 6.49
CA ILE A 19 23.02 -8.73 6.65
C ILE A 19 22.61 -8.14 5.30
N ILE A 20 23.57 -7.63 4.52
CA ILE A 20 23.32 -7.04 3.20
C ILE A 20 22.79 -8.10 2.23
N GLU A 21 23.46 -9.25 2.10
CA GLU A 21 23.05 -10.29 1.14
C GLU A 21 21.66 -10.85 1.43
N THR A 22 21.24 -10.92 2.69
CA THR A 22 19.94 -11.48 3.09
C THR A 22 18.81 -10.46 3.10
N LEU A 23 19.08 -9.20 3.48
CA LEU A 23 18.04 -8.20 3.72
C LEU A 23 17.95 -7.09 2.66
N GLU A 24 18.90 -6.97 1.75
CA GLU A 24 18.74 -6.07 0.60
C GLU A 24 17.87 -6.74 -0.46
N PRO A 25 16.71 -6.16 -0.85
CA PRO A 25 15.77 -6.83 -1.73
C PRO A 25 16.32 -7.04 -3.15
N GLU A 26 17.35 -6.28 -3.54
CA GLU A 26 18.03 -6.39 -4.83
C GLU A 26 19.16 -7.45 -4.82
N ALA A 27 19.54 -8.00 -3.66
CA ALA A 27 20.57 -9.03 -3.57
C ALA A 27 20.07 -10.40 -4.08
N LEU A 28 20.97 -11.17 -4.71
CA LEU A 28 20.63 -12.42 -5.39
C LEU A 28 19.97 -13.45 -4.46
N ASP A 29 20.57 -13.67 -3.29
CA ASP A 29 20.13 -14.64 -2.28
C ASP A 29 19.31 -13.98 -1.15
N SER A 30 18.68 -12.84 -1.43
CA SER A 30 17.89 -12.12 -0.44
C SER A 30 16.66 -12.92 -0.01
N PHE A 31 16.27 -12.77 1.26
CA PHE A 31 15.02 -13.31 1.76
C PHE A 31 13.80 -12.80 0.98
N PHE A 32 13.92 -11.63 0.34
CA PHE A 32 12.92 -11.13 -0.61
C PHE A 32 12.79 -12.04 -1.83
N ASN A 33 13.89 -12.37 -2.52
CA ASN A 33 13.86 -13.27 -3.68
C ASN A 33 13.39 -14.69 -3.33
N TRP A 34 13.57 -15.09 -2.08
CA TRP A 34 13.09 -16.36 -1.55
C TRP A 34 11.65 -16.30 -0.99
N ASN A 35 10.91 -15.21 -1.22
CA ASN A 35 9.49 -15.03 -0.86
C ASN A 35 9.19 -15.02 0.65
N PHE A 36 10.20 -14.77 1.51
CA PHE A 36 9.97 -14.69 2.97
C PHE A 36 9.14 -13.46 3.38
N PHE A 37 9.03 -12.45 2.51
CA PHE A 37 8.28 -11.21 2.77
C PHE A 37 6.90 -11.16 2.11
N ASP A 38 6.49 -12.17 1.34
CA ASP A 38 5.18 -12.19 0.66
C ASP A 38 4.03 -11.96 1.64
N GLY A 39 4.16 -12.56 2.84
CA GLY A 39 3.21 -12.40 3.91
C GLY A 39 2.99 -10.96 4.36
N ILE A 40 4.02 -10.10 4.38
CA ILE A 40 3.87 -8.70 4.80
C ILE A 40 3.52 -7.77 3.62
N LEU A 41 3.91 -8.13 2.40
CA LEU A 41 3.68 -7.32 1.20
C LEU A 41 2.27 -7.51 0.61
N ALA A 42 1.62 -8.63 0.90
CA ALA A 42 0.29 -8.94 0.43
C ALA A 42 -0.78 -8.04 1.07
N GLN A 43 -1.78 -7.67 0.26
CA GLN A 43 -3.00 -7.02 0.75
C GLN A 43 -3.73 -7.98 1.70
N LYS A 44 -4.19 -7.47 2.83
CA LYS A 44 -4.89 -8.20 3.89
C LYS A 44 -6.39 -7.96 3.85
N GLU A 45 -6.78 -6.74 3.53
CA GLU A 45 -8.18 -6.35 3.57
C GLU A 45 -8.63 -5.86 2.19
N TYR A 46 -9.88 -6.18 1.86
CA TYR A 46 -10.56 -5.64 0.68
C TYR A 46 -12.02 -5.39 1.01
N TYR A 47 -12.68 -4.55 0.21
CA TYR A 47 -14.09 -4.23 0.44
C TYR A 47 -15.01 -5.27 -0.20
N SER A 48 -16.18 -5.46 0.41
CA SER A 48 -17.32 -6.11 -0.24
C SER A 48 -18.19 -5.04 -0.90
N ALA A 49 -18.41 -5.12 -2.21
CA ALA A 49 -19.16 -4.10 -2.96
C ALA A 49 -20.54 -3.82 -2.35
N TYR A 50 -21.29 -4.87 -1.99
CA TYR A 50 -22.64 -4.76 -1.41
C TYR A 50 -22.68 -3.97 -0.10
N ILE A 51 -21.63 -4.05 0.72
CA ILE A 51 -21.54 -3.33 2.01
C ILE A 51 -20.93 -1.94 1.81
N PHE A 52 -20.02 -1.81 0.84
CA PHE A 52 -19.22 -0.61 0.66
C PHE A 52 -19.92 0.50 -0.11
N GLU A 53 -20.92 0.21 -0.95
CA GLU A 53 -21.63 1.22 -1.75
C GLU A 53 -22.18 2.38 -0.90
N ASP A 54 -22.91 2.08 0.16
CA ASP A 54 -23.46 3.10 1.07
C ASP A 54 -22.36 3.90 1.76
N THR A 55 -21.27 3.22 2.14
CA THR A 55 -20.10 3.85 2.76
C THR A 55 -19.39 4.79 1.77
N ALA A 56 -19.22 4.37 0.52
CA ALA A 56 -18.62 5.16 -0.54
C ALA A 56 -19.46 6.42 -0.84
N ALA A 57 -20.78 6.29 -0.89
CA ALA A 57 -21.68 7.42 -1.07
C ALA A 57 -21.56 8.44 0.08
N GLU A 58 -21.46 7.96 1.32
CA GLU A 58 -21.26 8.82 2.49
C GLU A 58 -19.88 9.48 2.52
N LEU A 59 -18.82 8.77 2.13
CA LEU A 59 -17.48 9.33 1.99
C LEU A 59 -17.47 10.49 1.01
N LEU A 60 -18.07 10.33 -0.18
CA LEU A 60 -18.15 11.41 -1.18
C LEU A 60 -18.99 12.60 -0.71
N LYS A 61 -19.95 12.42 0.21
CA LYS A 61 -20.70 13.55 0.80
C LYS A 61 -19.88 14.31 1.83
N LYS A 62 -19.10 13.61 2.64
CA LYS A 62 -18.37 14.19 3.79
C LYS A 62 -17.01 14.76 3.40
N ASP A 63 -16.31 14.11 2.48
CA ASP A 63 -14.99 14.52 2.00
C ASP A 63 -15.10 15.23 0.65
N LYS A 64 -14.98 16.56 0.69
CA LYS A 64 -15.07 17.41 -0.51
C LYS A 64 -13.89 17.23 -1.45
N ASP A 65 -12.70 16.95 -0.95
CA ASP A 65 -11.50 16.74 -1.75
C ASP A 65 -11.59 15.41 -2.50
N LEU A 66 -11.98 14.34 -1.80
CA LEU A 66 -12.24 13.04 -2.41
C LEU A 66 -13.30 13.15 -3.52
N LYS A 67 -14.40 13.85 -3.26
CA LYS A 67 -15.45 14.08 -4.26
C LYS A 67 -14.93 14.82 -5.49
N GLN A 68 -14.17 15.89 -5.28
CA GLN A 68 -13.64 16.68 -6.39
C GLN A 68 -12.72 15.83 -7.28
N LYS A 69 -11.82 15.04 -6.66
CA LYS A 69 -10.92 14.13 -7.39
C LYS A 69 -11.69 13.03 -8.13
N PHE A 70 -12.72 12.46 -7.51
CA PHE A 70 -13.59 11.45 -8.13
C PHE A 70 -14.29 11.99 -9.38
N GLU A 71 -14.96 13.13 -9.27
CA GLU A 71 -15.69 13.74 -10.39
C GLU A 71 -14.74 14.18 -11.51
N ALA A 72 -13.55 14.69 -11.17
CA ALA A 72 -12.52 15.03 -12.16
C ALA A 72 -12.07 13.79 -12.95
N LYS A 73 -11.83 12.66 -12.27
CA LYS A 73 -11.49 11.40 -12.93
C LYS A 73 -12.64 10.88 -13.81
N LYS A 74 -13.88 10.96 -13.30
CA LYS A 74 -15.09 10.58 -14.03
C LYS A 74 -15.32 11.39 -15.29
N ALA A 75 -15.05 12.70 -15.25
CA ALA A 75 -15.16 13.56 -16.42
C ALA A 75 -14.07 13.31 -17.46
N ALA A 76 -12.84 12.94 -17.03
CA ALA A 76 -11.70 12.75 -17.90
C ALA A 76 -11.62 11.35 -18.54
N ASP A 77 -12.23 10.34 -17.92
CA ASP A 77 -12.11 8.94 -18.33
C ASP A 77 -13.49 8.29 -18.51
N LYS A 78 -13.93 8.18 -19.77
CA LYS A 78 -15.22 7.58 -20.13
C LYS A 78 -15.31 6.10 -19.72
N LYS A 79 -14.22 5.34 -19.81
CA LYS A 79 -14.24 3.92 -19.41
C LYS A 79 -14.49 3.79 -17.91
N PHE A 80 -13.86 4.66 -17.12
CA PHE A 80 -14.11 4.74 -15.69
C PHE A 80 -15.53 5.22 -15.37
N ALA A 81 -16.05 6.20 -16.09
CA ALA A 81 -17.41 6.71 -15.90
C ALA A 81 -18.50 5.66 -16.15
N ASP A 82 -18.24 4.75 -17.08
CA ASP A 82 -19.15 3.67 -17.48
C ASP A 82 -18.93 2.38 -16.64
N ASP A 83 -17.97 2.33 -15.72
CA ASP A 83 -17.65 1.17 -14.87
C ASP A 83 -17.86 1.48 -13.37
N GLY A 84 -18.95 0.95 -12.81
CA GLY A 84 -19.28 1.11 -11.38
C GLY A 84 -18.31 0.38 -10.45
N THR A 85 -17.76 -0.76 -10.87
CA THR A 85 -16.77 -1.50 -10.07
C THR A 85 -15.48 -0.70 -9.95
N ALA A 86 -15.02 -0.13 -11.07
CA ALA A 86 -13.85 0.73 -11.08
C ALA A 86 -14.07 2.00 -10.23
N GLN A 87 -15.27 2.58 -10.25
CA GLN A 87 -15.63 3.72 -9.39
C GLN A 87 -15.54 3.37 -7.90
N LEU A 88 -16.10 2.23 -7.49
CA LEU A 88 -16.04 1.77 -6.10
C LEU A 88 -14.61 1.45 -5.65
N ASP A 89 -13.82 0.75 -6.47
CA ASP A 89 -12.41 0.43 -6.16
C ASP A 89 -11.59 1.71 -6.00
N TRP A 90 -11.81 2.69 -6.89
CA TRP A 90 -11.13 3.97 -6.79
C TRP A 90 -11.49 4.71 -5.49
N ILE A 91 -12.77 4.75 -5.10
CA ILE A 91 -13.17 5.37 -3.84
C ILE A 91 -12.53 4.64 -2.66
N TYR A 92 -12.56 3.29 -2.66
CA TYR A 92 -11.92 2.49 -1.62
C TYR A 92 -10.42 2.83 -1.48
N ARG A 93 -9.66 2.79 -2.59
CA ARG A 93 -8.23 3.10 -2.63
C ARG A 93 -7.87 4.53 -2.18
N ASN A 94 -8.81 5.45 -2.30
CA ASN A 94 -8.64 6.85 -1.88
C ASN A 94 -9.36 7.16 -0.55
N SER A 95 -9.79 6.13 0.17
CA SER A 95 -10.47 6.26 1.47
C SER A 95 -9.56 5.86 2.64
N PRO A 96 -9.93 6.21 3.88
CA PRO A 96 -9.22 5.74 5.08
C PRO A 96 -9.22 4.22 5.27
N TYR A 97 -10.03 3.46 4.51
CA TYR A 97 -10.15 2.01 4.63
C TYR A 97 -9.13 1.25 3.78
N PHE A 98 -8.51 1.91 2.80
CA PHE A 98 -7.42 1.29 2.07
C PHE A 98 -6.15 1.35 2.91
N GLU A 99 -5.50 0.20 3.02
CA GLU A 99 -4.26 0.03 3.79
C GLU A 99 -3.03 0.58 3.06
N GLU A 100 -3.12 1.79 2.50
CA GLU A 100 -2.08 2.42 1.68
C GLU A 100 -0.72 2.47 2.39
N LYS A 101 -0.74 2.69 3.70
CA LYS A 101 0.49 2.83 4.50
C LYS A 101 1.27 1.52 4.63
N THR A 102 0.60 0.37 4.58
CA THR A 102 1.19 -0.95 4.83
C THR A 102 1.23 -1.82 3.58
N PHE A 103 0.38 -1.56 2.59
CA PHE A 103 0.34 -2.31 1.34
C PHE A 103 1.66 -2.18 0.58
N ARG A 104 2.25 -3.33 0.23
CA ARG A 104 3.54 -3.42 -0.48
C ARG A 104 4.70 -2.67 0.20
N GLN A 105 4.63 -2.50 1.52
CA GLN A 105 5.71 -1.87 2.27
C GLN A 105 6.77 -2.92 2.63
N TYR A 106 7.98 -2.76 2.11
CA TYR A 106 9.12 -3.56 2.54
C TYR A 106 9.60 -3.07 3.93
N PRO A 107 9.80 -3.97 4.92
CA PRO A 107 10.08 -3.55 6.29
C PRO A 107 11.56 -3.27 6.58
N VAL A 108 12.48 -3.55 5.65
CA VAL A 108 13.91 -3.25 5.83
C VAL A 108 14.28 -2.01 5.02
N TYR A 109 14.95 -1.06 5.66
CA TYR A 109 15.35 0.21 5.05
C TYR A 109 16.86 0.38 5.14
N ARG A 110 17.46 0.84 4.03
CA ARG A 110 18.82 1.35 4.02
C ARG A 110 18.81 2.82 4.45
N ILE A 111 19.59 3.16 5.47
CA ILE A 111 19.80 4.54 5.93
C ILE A 111 21.12 5.04 5.34
N LEU A 112 21.08 6.11 4.55
CA LEU A 112 22.23 6.72 3.86
C LEU A 112 22.67 8.02 4.55
#